data_AF-A0A350AWN1-F1
#
_entry.id   AF-A0A350AWN1-F1
#
_cell.length_a   1.000
_cell.length_b   1.000
_cell.length_c   1.000
_cell.angle_alpha   90.00
_cell.angle_beta   90.00
_cell.angle_gamma   90.00
#
_symmetry.space_group_name_H-M   'P 1'
#
loop_
_entity.id
_entity.type
_entity.pdbx_description
1 polymer ?
#
loop_
_entity_poly.entity_id
_entity_poly.type
_entity_poly.pdbx_seq_one_letter_code
_entity_poly.pdbx_strand_id
1 'polypeptide(L)'
;EGITYLFSSEANKAAFESNPAKYLPEFNGYCAYGVALGKKFNTDPSIYEIVGGKLYLNLDGNIQKKWSEDKAANIHKAHANWKEIQ
;
A
#
# COMPACT_ATOMS: atom_id res chain seq x y z
N GLU A 1 -15.15 7.81 -4.42
CA GLU A 1 -15.67 7.16 -5.64
C GLU A 1 -14.73 7.49 -6.81
N GLY A 2 -14.57 6.60 -7.79
CA GLY A 2 -13.77 6.88 -9.00
C GLY A 2 -12.45 6.11 -9.19
N ILE A 3 -12.24 4.98 -8.49
CA ILE A 3 -11.07 4.12 -8.74
C ILE A 3 -11.48 2.99 -9.70
N THR A 4 -10.79 2.91 -10.84
CA THR A 4 -10.97 1.84 -11.83
C THR A 4 -9.86 0.81 -11.69
N TYR A 5 -10.23 -0.46 -11.53
CA TYR A 5 -9.30 -1.59 -11.52
C TYR A 5 -9.30 -2.28 -12.87
N LEU A 6 -8.11 -2.52 -13.41
CA LEU A 6 -7.91 -3.25 -14.65
C LEU A 6 -7.41 -4.66 -14.32
N PHE A 7 -8.02 -5.67 -14.94
CA PHE A 7 -7.68 -7.08 -14.73
C PHE A 7 -7.21 -7.69 -16.05
N SER A 8 -6.17 -8.52 -15.97
CA SER A 8 -5.65 -9.26 -17.12
C SER A 8 -6.50 -10.47 -17.52
N SER A 9 -7.43 -10.89 -16.65
CA SER A 9 -8.35 -12.00 -16.90
C SER A 9 -9.63 -11.88 -16.07
N GLU A 10 -10.70 -12.53 -16.51
CA GLU A 10 -11.95 -12.64 -15.74
C GLU A 10 -11.75 -13.38 -14.41
N ALA A 11 -10.86 -14.38 -14.37
CA ALA A 11 -10.52 -15.10 -13.15
C ALA A 11 -9.88 -14.17 -12.10
N ASN A 12 -8.99 -13.27 -12.51
CA ASN A 12 -8.38 -12.28 -11.62
C ASN A 12 -9.42 -11.27 -11.10
N LYS A 13 -10.33 -10.82 -11.97
CA LYS A 13 -11.46 -9.97 -11.59
C LYS A 13 -12.35 -10.66 -10.55
N ALA A 14 -12.77 -11.90 -10.79
CA ALA A 14 -13.62 -12.66 -9.88
C ALA A 14 -12.94 -12.88 -8.52
N ALA A 15 -11.63 -13.20 -8.52
CA ALA A 15 -10.85 -13.33 -7.29
C ALA A 15 -10.82 -12.01 -6.50
N PHE A 16 -10.56 -10.88 -7.18
CA PHE A 16 -10.59 -9.56 -6.57
C PHE A 16 -11.98 -9.23 -6.00
N GLU A 17 -13.05 -9.41 -6.76
CA GLU A 17 -14.43 -9.12 -6.35
C GLU A 17 -14.86 -9.96 -5.15
N SER A 18 -14.38 -11.21 -5.02
CA SER A 18 -14.68 -12.07 -3.89
C SER A 18 -14.09 -11.60 -2.56
N ASN A 19 -12.96 -10.88 -2.59
CA ASN A 19 -12.33 -10.30 -1.40
C ASN A 19 -11.41 -9.12 -1.76
N PRO A 20 -11.95 -7.93 -2.07
CA PRO A 20 -11.14 -6.80 -2.52
C PRO A 20 -10.12 -6.38 -1.47
N ALA A 21 -10.51 -6.41 -0.19
CA ALA A 21 -9.68 -6.01 0.94
C ALA A 21 -8.37 -6.82 1.08
N LYS A 22 -8.29 -8.00 0.47
CA LYS A 22 -7.08 -8.82 0.40
C LYS A 22 -6.06 -8.31 -0.63
N TYR A 23 -6.52 -7.67 -1.69
CA TYR A 23 -5.69 -7.26 -2.83
C TYR A 23 -5.38 -5.76 -2.83
N LEU A 24 -6.20 -4.96 -2.15
CA LEU A 24 -5.98 -3.53 -2.06
C LEU A 24 -4.74 -3.21 -1.22
N PRO A 25 -3.90 -2.28 -1.70
CA PRO A 25 -2.87 -1.70 -0.86
C PRO A 25 -3.45 -1.04 0.39
N GLU A 26 -2.75 -1.15 1.52
CA GLU A 26 -3.24 -0.67 2.82
C GLU A 26 -3.48 0.85 2.84
N PHE A 27 -2.68 1.60 2.10
CA PHE A 27 -2.76 3.07 2.01
C PHE A 27 -3.10 3.54 0.59
N ASN A 28 -3.99 2.82 -0.10
CA ASN A 28 -4.30 3.03 -1.51
C ASN A 28 -3.01 3.05 -2.36
N GLY A 29 -2.94 3.85 -3.42
CA GLY A 29 -1.74 3.97 -4.25
C GLY A 29 -0.59 4.79 -3.66
N TYR A 30 -0.56 5.02 -2.34
CA TYR A 30 0.45 5.89 -1.71
C TYR A 30 1.54 5.11 -0.98
N CYS A 31 2.74 5.69 -0.97
CA CYS A 31 3.92 5.11 -0.34
C CYS A 31 3.70 4.97 1.17
N ALA A 32 3.77 3.73 1.68
CA ALA A 32 3.57 3.41 3.09
C ALA A 32 4.54 4.16 4.01
N TYR A 33 5.82 4.28 3.61
CA TYR A 33 6.80 5.08 4.34
C TYR A 33 6.50 6.58 4.27
N GLY A 34 5.99 7.07 3.13
CA GLY A 34 5.50 8.43 3.00
C GLY A 34 4.38 8.72 4.00
N VAL A 35 3.40 7.81 4.09
CA VAL A 35 2.30 7.91 5.05
C VAL A 35 2.82 7.84 6.50
N ALA A 36 3.81 7.00 6.80
CA ALA A 36 4.49 6.99 8.11
C ALA A 36 5.14 8.34 8.48
N LEU A 37 5.44 9.18 7.48
CA LEU A 37 5.95 10.55 7.65
C LEU A 37 4.86 11.63 7.48
N GLY A 38 3.59 11.25 7.37
CA GLY A 38 2.46 12.19 7.21
C GLY A 38 2.36 12.80 5.82
N LYS A 39 2.88 12.14 4.78
CA LYS A 39 2.90 12.66 3.40
C LYS A 39 2.34 11.63 2.40
N LYS A 40 1.72 12.13 1.34
CA LYS A 40 1.28 11.31 0.19
C LYS A 40 2.30 11.41 -0.94
N PHE A 41 2.91 10.29 -1.28
CA PHE A 41 3.78 10.15 -2.45
C PHE A 41 3.26 9.01 -3.31
N ASN A 42 3.35 9.19 -4.63
CA ASN A 42 3.09 8.12 -5.59
C ASN A 42 4.05 6.94 -5.35
N THR A 43 3.69 5.77 -5.88
CA THR A 43 4.45 4.54 -5.71
C THR A 43 4.85 3.94 -7.03
N ASP A 44 5.93 3.17 -7.02
CA ASP A 44 6.17 2.15 -8.03
C ASP A 44 5.45 0.86 -7.56
N PRO A 45 4.41 0.36 -8.26
CA PRO A 45 3.70 -0.84 -7.87
C PRO A 45 4.56 -2.10 -7.83
N SER A 46 5.73 -2.10 -8.48
CA SER A 46 6.70 -3.20 -8.41
C SER A 46 7.52 -3.21 -7.12
N ILE A 47 7.54 -2.08 -6.39
CA ILE A 47 8.23 -1.93 -5.12
C ILE A 47 7.21 -2.04 -3.99
N TYR A 48 6.96 -3.28 -3.57
CA TYR A 48 5.97 -3.59 -2.55
C TYR A 48 6.48 -4.60 -1.53
N GLU A 49 5.77 -4.69 -0.42
CA GLU A 49 5.96 -5.74 0.57
C GLU A 49 4.62 -6.18 1.15
N ILE A 50 4.47 -7.48 1.44
CA ILE A 50 3.30 -8.02 2.11
C ILE A 50 3.65 -8.29 3.57
N VAL A 51 2.99 -7.60 4.50
CA VAL A 51 3.20 -7.76 5.94
C VAL A 51 1.86 -8.06 6.61
N GLY A 52 1.76 -9.20 7.30
CA GLY A 52 0.51 -9.61 7.96
C GLY A 52 -0.66 -9.79 6.99
N GLY A 53 -0.39 -10.18 5.74
CA GLY A 53 -1.39 -10.32 4.69
C GLY A 53 -1.88 -9.01 4.08
N LYS A 54 -1.26 -7.87 4.41
CA LYS A 54 -1.55 -6.56 3.84
C LYS A 54 -0.45 -6.12 2.88
N LEU A 55 -0.85 -5.53 1.76
CA LEU A 55 0.04 -5.03 0.71
C LEU A 55 0.45 -3.59 1.02
N TYR A 56 1.75 -3.33 1.12
CA TYR A 56 2.33 -2.02 1.31
C TYR A 56 3.18 -1.66 0.08
N LEU A 57 2.95 -0.48 -0.47
CA LEU A 57 3.69 0.04 -1.63
C LEU A 57 4.73 1.06 -1.17
N ASN A 58 5.85 1.18 -1.89
CA ASN A 58 6.84 2.20 -1.64
C ASN A 58 7.13 3.05 -2.90
N LEU A 59 7.70 4.23 -2.67
CA LEU A 59 8.05 5.18 -3.74
C LEU A 59 9.10 4.59 -4.69
N ASP A 60 10.15 4.00 -4.11
CA ASP A 60 11.27 3.41 -4.83
C ASP A 60 12.03 2.42 -3.90
N GLY A 61 13.04 1.74 -4.44
CA GLY A 61 13.82 0.75 -3.69
C GLY A 61 14.67 1.33 -2.55
N ASN A 62 15.07 2.60 -2.59
CA ASN A 62 15.79 3.24 -1.48
C ASN A 62 14.84 3.56 -0.32
N ILE A 63 13.62 3.98 -0.63
CA ILE A 63 12.57 4.19 0.35
C ILE A 63 12.09 2.86 0.94
N GLN A 64 12.01 1.79 0.15
CA GLN A 64 11.71 0.45 0.66
C GLN A 64 12.76 -0.04 1.66
N LYS A 65 14.05 0.27 1.46
CA LYS A 65 15.09 -0.04 2.45
C LYS A 65 14.83 0.68 3.78
N LYS A 66 14.54 1.98 3.75
CA LYS A 66 14.19 2.76 4.97
C LYS A 66 12.91 2.24 5.64
N TRP A 67 11.91 1.88 4.84
CA TRP A 67 10.71 1.20 5.33
C TRP A 67 11.05 -0.09 6.09
N SER A 68 11.99 -0.86 5.53
CA SER A 68 12.38 -2.19 6.02
C SER A 68 13.21 -2.17 7.31
N GLU A 69 13.86 -1.05 7.63
CA GLU A 69 14.67 -0.87 8.86
C GLU A 69 13.84 -1.05 10.13
N ASP A 70 12.60 -0.57 10.15
CA ASP A 70 11.66 -0.78 11.27
C ASP A 70 10.20 -0.80 10.78
N LYS A 71 9.84 -1.90 10.14
CA LYS A 71 8.50 -2.08 9.54
C LYS A 71 7.38 -1.95 10.57
N ALA A 72 7.56 -2.53 11.75
CA ALA A 72 6.52 -2.52 12.78
C ALA A 72 6.23 -1.09 13.25
N ALA A 73 7.26 -0.29 13.55
CA ALA A 73 7.06 1.10 13.93
C ALA A 73 6.53 1.94 12.77
N ASN A 74 6.99 1.70 11.54
CA ASN A 74 6.54 2.43 10.36
C ASN A 74 5.06 2.15 10.05
N ILE A 75 4.60 0.90 10.14
CA ILE A 75 3.19 0.53 9.98
C ILE A 75 2.32 1.24 11.03
N HIS A 76 2.74 1.20 12.29
CA HIS A 76 2.00 1.87 13.37
C HIS A 76 1.87 3.40 13.14
N LYS A 77 2.98 4.06 12.78
CA LYS A 77 2.99 5.50 12.43
C LYS A 77 2.12 5.78 11.21
N ALA A 78 2.19 4.95 10.18
CA ALA A 78 1.41 5.14 8.97
C ALA A 78 -0.09 5.05 9.25
N HIS A 79 -0.55 4.08 10.04
CA HIS A 79 -1.96 4.01 10.45
C HIS A 79 -2.41 5.20 11.29
N ALA A 80 -1.56 5.72 12.18
CA ALA A 80 -1.87 6.92 12.95
C ALA A 80 -2.04 8.14 12.03
N ASN A 81 -1.08 8.37 11.13
CA ASN A 81 -1.09 9.52 10.23
C ASN A 81 -2.15 9.43 9.13
N TRP A 82 -2.47 8.21 8.66
CA TRP A 82 -3.43 8.00 7.58
C TRP A 82 -4.80 8.60 7.90
N LYS A 83 -5.22 8.53 9.17
CA LYS A 83 -6.49 9.11 9.64
C LYS A 83 -6.58 10.62 9.41
N GLU A 84 -5.44 11.30 9.48
CA GLU A 84 -5.33 12.76 9.35
C GLU A 84 -5.12 13.23 7.91
N ILE A 85 -4.55 12.37 7.06
CA ILE A 85 -4.14 12.75 5.70
C ILE A 85 -4.99 12.10 4.60
N GLN A 86 -5.95 11.23 4.92
CA GLN A 86 -6.78 10.50 3.94
C GLN A 86 -7.60 11.41 3.03
#